data_AF-A0A0K3CPV1-F1
#
_entry.id   AF-A0A0K3CPV1-F1
#
_cell.length_a   1.000
_cell.length_b   1.000
_cell.length_c   1.000
_cell.angle_alpha   90.00
_cell.angle_beta   90.00
_cell.angle_gamma   90.00
#
_symmetry.space_group_name_H-M   'P 1'
#
loop_
_entity.id
_entity.type
_entity.pdbx_description
1 polymer ?
#
loop_
_entity_poly.entity_id
_entity_poly.type
_entity_poly.pdbx_seq_one_letter_code
_entity_poly.pdbx_strand_id
1 'polypeptide(L)'
;MPTLVCTGCSSSLGLLALSSFVSRIIASPPSSHWRILAGYRSTSLTAGQEELAKRCREHPDKLSLSWMTLDLLKLSSVEAFTRRVKDVLNEDEGVDVLFINAAVYNMSARTVDLAGTAWTQEAVVNHLYGLAPCLKPSPSDHSSGKSRYAASKVAQLISARYWQRHFAAVGVGARPVDVVTVSPGFVPTTGLTRDVPLLGRLLMRYILALMPFAVSESEGAARLARTIPSSPSDSDDALSSLLAELSAANDLPLMFLAGPSTAPVPTADEVRSGAKGAVKGGVAEDLLARSEDDEMWKQVDWLLPSEATLRSWAGSSE
;
A
#
# COMPACT_ATOMS: atom_id res chain seq x y z
N MET A 1 21.83 5.00 1.82
CA MET A 1 20.99 5.99 1.11
C MET A 1 19.55 5.51 1.18
N PRO A 2 18.59 6.30 1.70
CA PRO A 2 17.22 5.84 1.89
C PRO A 2 16.51 5.54 0.57
N THR A 3 15.89 4.37 0.46
CA THR A 3 15.19 3.89 -0.74
C THR A 3 13.69 3.70 -0.50
N LEU A 4 12.89 4.40 -1.31
CA LEU A 4 11.44 4.24 -1.42
C LEU A 4 11.11 3.41 -2.66
N VAL A 5 10.47 2.26 -2.48
CA VAL A 5 9.85 1.48 -3.57
C VAL A 5 8.34 1.69 -3.49
N CYS A 6 7.70 2.09 -4.58
CA CYS A 6 6.26 2.37 -4.57
C CYS A 6 5.51 1.81 -5.78
N THR A 7 4.27 1.36 -5.56
CA THR A 7 3.38 0.86 -6.61
C THR A 7 2.13 1.74 -6.74
N GLY A 8 1.55 1.83 -7.94
CA GLY A 8 0.32 2.60 -8.15
C GLY A 8 0.51 4.11 -7.97
N CYS A 9 1.73 4.62 -8.10
CA CYS A 9 2.05 6.04 -7.97
C CYS A 9 2.13 6.77 -9.32
N SER A 10 1.66 6.14 -10.40
CA SER A 10 1.69 6.69 -11.76
C SER A 10 0.47 7.56 -12.13
N SER A 11 -0.58 7.58 -11.30
CA SER A 11 -1.78 8.38 -11.55
C SER A 11 -2.59 8.66 -10.26
N SER A 12 -3.55 9.58 -10.37
CA SER A 12 -4.53 9.91 -9.32
C SER A 12 -3.87 10.14 -7.94
N LEU A 13 -4.46 9.63 -6.86
CA LEU A 13 -3.97 9.81 -5.49
C LEU A 13 -2.52 9.38 -5.28
N GLY A 14 -2.07 8.30 -5.93
CA GLY A 14 -0.71 7.80 -5.75
C GLY A 14 0.34 8.77 -6.32
N LEU A 15 0.06 9.35 -7.50
CA LEU A 15 0.96 10.35 -8.10
C LEU A 15 0.97 11.64 -7.27
N LEU A 16 -0.18 12.07 -6.77
CA LEU A 16 -0.26 13.23 -5.90
C LEU A 16 0.47 13.00 -4.58
N ALA A 17 0.33 11.82 -3.97
CA ALA A 17 1.03 11.46 -2.74
C ALA A 17 2.55 11.46 -2.94
N LEU A 18 3.02 10.88 -4.06
CA LEU A 18 4.44 10.90 -4.41
C LEU A 18 4.95 12.32 -4.67
N SER A 19 4.17 13.15 -5.35
CA SER A 19 4.49 14.56 -5.59
C SER A 19 4.55 15.37 -4.30
N SER A 20 3.63 15.14 -3.35
CA SER A 20 3.64 15.73 -2.02
C SER A 20 4.87 15.30 -1.23
N PHE A 21 5.22 14.01 -1.26
CA PHE A 21 6.45 13.49 -0.66
C PHE A 21 7.69 14.18 -1.22
N VAL A 22 7.84 14.21 -2.55
CA VAL A 22 8.95 14.88 -3.24
C VAL A 22 9.03 16.37 -2.86
N SER A 23 7.90 17.07 -2.82
CA SER A 23 7.85 18.48 -2.44
C SER A 23 8.34 18.71 -1.00
N ARG A 24 7.96 17.82 -0.07
CA ARG A 24 8.41 17.87 1.32
C ARG A 24 9.92 17.61 1.45
N ILE A 25 10.46 16.63 0.73
CA ILE A 25 11.91 16.36 0.71
C ILE A 25 12.68 17.56 0.13
N ILE A 26 12.20 18.14 -0.97
CA ILE A 26 12.80 19.34 -1.58
C ILE A 26 12.78 20.53 -0.61
N ALA A 27 11.70 20.72 0.14
CA ALA A 27 11.58 21.81 1.10
C ALA A 27 12.39 21.61 2.39
N SER A 28 12.73 20.37 2.73
CA SER A 28 13.45 20.04 3.97
C SER A 28 14.93 20.45 3.88
N PRO A 29 15.58 20.78 5.01
CA PRO A 29 17.04 20.90 5.07
C PRO A 29 17.70 19.64 4.50
N PRO A 30 18.94 19.72 3.97
CA PRO A 30 19.63 18.55 3.44
C PRO A 30 19.90 17.53 4.56
N SER A 31 18.98 16.57 4.73
CA SER A 31 19.07 15.51 5.74
C SER A 31 19.50 14.18 5.14
N SER A 32 19.08 13.88 3.90
CA SER A 32 19.49 12.67 3.16
C SER A 32 19.07 12.72 1.69
N HIS A 33 19.85 12.08 0.81
CA HIS A 33 19.47 11.88 -0.59
C HIS A 33 18.55 10.66 -0.71
N TRP A 34 17.34 10.82 -1.25
CA TRP A 34 16.38 9.73 -1.44
C TRP A 34 16.45 9.08 -2.81
N ARG A 35 16.47 7.75 -2.86
CA ARG A 35 16.25 6.98 -4.09
C ARG A 35 14.80 6.53 -4.15
N ILE A 36 14.11 6.85 -5.24
CA ILE A 36 12.71 6.50 -5.47
C ILE A 36 12.60 5.56 -6.68
N LEU A 37 12.06 4.36 -6.46
CA LEU A 37 11.81 3.34 -7.48
C LEU A 37 10.30 3.15 -7.63
N ALA A 38 9.71 3.74 -8.67
CA ALA A 38 8.27 3.81 -8.85
C ALA A 38 7.78 2.84 -9.95
N GLY A 39 6.98 1.85 -9.55
CA GLY A 39 6.33 0.90 -10.44
C GLY A 39 5.17 1.54 -11.22
N TYR A 40 5.16 1.41 -12.54
CA TYR A 40 4.07 1.84 -13.40
C TYR A 40 3.77 0.82 -14.52
N ARG A 41 2.51 0.73 -14.94
CA ARG A 41 2.06 -0.29 -15.90
C ARG A 41 2.34 0.06 -17.37
N SER A 42 2.34 1.35 -17.70
CA SER A 42 2.40 1.83 -19.09
C SER A 42 3.79 1.64 -19.69
N THR A 43 3.91 1.70 -21.01
CA THR A 43 5.20 1.76 -21.73
C THR A 43 5.75 3.18 -21.83
N SER A 44 4.87 4.18 -21.74
CA SER A 44 5.23 5.60 -21.74
C SER A 44 4.80 6.30 -20.45
N LEU A 45 5.54 7.34 -20.09
CA LEU A 45 5.17 8.23 -19.01
C LEU A 45 4.03 9.16 -19.45
N THR A 46 3.18 9.52 -18.49
CA THR A 46 2.21 10.60 -18.64
C THR A 46 2.87 11.94 -18.34
N ALA A 47 2.26 13.04 -18.78
CA ALA A 47 2.77 14.39 -18.52
C ALA A 47 3.01 14.67 -17.01
N GLY A 48 2.14 14.17 -16.12
CA GLY A 48 2.33 14.31 -14.68
C GLY A 48 3.53 13.54 -14.13
N GLN A 49 3.85 12.38 -14.71
CA GLN A 49 5.03 11.59 -14.33
C GLN A 49 6.32 12.21 -14.88
N GLU A 50 6.27 12.77 -16.08
CA GLU A 50 7.39 13.51 -16.67
C GLU A 50 7.70 14.77 -15.87
N GLU A 51 6.68 15.53 -15.48
CA GLU A 51 6.84 16.72 -14.64
C GLU A 51 7.43 16.37 -13.27
N LEU A 52 6.94 15.30 -12.63
CA LEU A 52 7.51 14.84 -11.37
C LEU A 52 8.98 14.41 -11.54
N ALA A 53 9.29 13.66 -12.60
CA ALA A 53 10.66 13.27 -12.89
C ALA A 53 11.56 14.48 -13.19
N LYS A 54 11.04 15.51 -13.85
CA LYS A 54 11.74 16.77 -14.09
C LYS A 54 12.08 17.47 -12.78
N ARG A 55 11.10 17.62 -11.89
CA ARG A 55 11.31 18.19 -10.55
C ARG A 55 12.36 17.44 -9.75
N CYS A 56 12.42 16.11 -9.84
CA CYS A 56 13.46 15.32 -9.18
C CYS A 56 14.86 15.61 -9.78
N ARG A 57 14.95 15.75 -11.12
CA ARG A 57 16.22 16.09 -11.81
C ARG A 57 16.74 17.49 -11.50
N GLU A 58 15.86 18.42 -11.15
CA GLU A 58 16.22 19.78 -10.72
C GLU A 58 16.82 19.80 -9.29
N HIS A 59 16.64 18.72 -8.53
CA HIS A 59 17.15 18.57 -7.15
C HIS A 59 17.94 17.25 -6.96
N PRO A 60 19.00 17.01 -7.76
CA PRO A 60 19.75 15.76 -7.76
C PRO A 60 20.56 15.54 -6.48
N ASP A 61 20.78 16.58 -5.68
CA ASP A 61 21.40 16.50 -4.36
C ASP A 61 20.45 15.90 -3.32
N LYS A 62 19.13 16.01 -3.52
CA LYS A 62 18.10 15.58 -2.55
C LYS A 62 17.40 14.29 -2.92
N LEU A 63 17.18 14.03 -4.20
CA LEU A 63 16.49 12.82 -4.61
C LEU A 63 16.79 12.36 -6.05
N SER A 64 16.54 11.09 -6.30
CA SER A 64 16.51 10.47 -7.62
C SER A 64 15.21 9.67 -7.80
N LEU A 65 14.61 9.75 -8.99
CA LEU A 65 13.38 9.02 -9.33
C LEU A 65 13.58 8.17 -10.58
N SER A 66 13.35 6.87 -10.44
CA SER A 66 13.36 5.90 -11.53
C SER A 66 11.97 5.28 -11.70
N TRP A 67 11.38 5.46 -12.88
CA TRP A 67 10.16 4.77 -13.26
C TRP A 67 10.50 3.39 -13.83
N MET A 68 9.87 2.34 -13.30
CA MET A 68 10.09 0.96 -13.74
C MET A 68 8.77 0.30 -14.11
N THR A 69 8.78 -0.46 -15.21
CA THR A 69 7.58 -1.18 -15.64
C THR A 69 7.17 -2.22 -14.59
N LEU A 70 5.87 -2.27 -14.28
CA LEU A 70 5.28 -3.19 -13.32
C LEU A 70 3.81 -3.42 -13.67
N ASP A 71 3.51 -4.62 -14.18
CA ASP A 71 2.13 -5.11 -14.32
C ASP A 71 1.83 -6.12 -13.22
N LEU A 72 1.05 -5.68 -12.23
CA LEU A 72 0.64 -6.50 -11.09
C LEU A 72 -0.26 -7.67 -11.48
N LEU A 73 -0.76 -7.70 -12.71
CA LEU A 73 -1.51 -8.84 -13.25
C LEU A 73 -0.61 -10.00 -13.69
N LYS A 74 0.72 -9.81 -13.72
CA LYS A 74 1.67 -10.80 -14.22
C LYS A 74 2.76 -11.04 -13.19
N LEU A 75 2.81 -12.24 -12.60
CA LEU A 75 3.84 -12.60 -11.62
C LEU A 75 5.25 -12.44 -12.19
N SER A 76 5.48 -12.82 -13.45
CA SER A 76 6.76 -12.60 -14.13
C SER A 76 7.14 -11.11 -14.23
N SER A 77 6.16 -10.20 -14.33
CA SER A 77 6.43 -8.77 -14.28
C SER A 77 6.79 -8.29 -12.87
N VAL A 78 6.18 -8.85 -11.83
CA VAL A 78 6.51 -8.56 -10.43
C VAL A 78 7.92 -9.04 -10.14
N GLU A 79 8.26 -10.28 -10.51
CA GLU A 79 9.61 -10.83 -10.37
C GLU A 79 10.65 -9.99 -11.11
N ALA A 80 10.38 -9.64 -12.37
CA ALA A 80 11.30 -8.81 -13.16
C ALA A 80 11.48 -7.42 -12.55
N PHE A 81 10.43 -6.83 -11.97
CA PHE A 81 10.51 -5.58 -11.22
C PHE A 81 11.36 -5.76 -9.96
N THR A 82 11.14 -6.82 -9.18
CA THR A 82 11.93 -7.14 -7.98
C THR A 82 13.40 -7.36 -8.31
N ARG A 83 13.73 -8.06 -9.41
CA ARG A 83 15.12 -8.19 -9.89
C ARG A 83 15.73 -6.83 -10.19
N ARG A 84 15.04 -5.98 -10.98
CA ARG A 84 15.52 -4.61 -11.26
C ARG A 84 15.71 -3.75 -10.01
N VAL A 85 14.83 -3.90 -9.02
CA VAL A 85 14.99 -3.21 -7.72
C VAL A 85 16.26 -3.70 -7.03
N LYS A 86 16.50 -5.02 -6.98
CA LYS A 86 17.73 -5.60 -6.42
C LYS A 86 18.97 -5.18 -7.19
N ASP A 87 18.94 -5.14 -8.52
CA ASP A 87 20.09 -4.75 -9.35
C ASP A 87 20.51 -3.27 -9.12
N VAL A 88 19.57 -2.42 -8.70
CA VAL A 88 19.83 -1.02 -8.37
C VAL A 88 20.37 -0.85 -6.93
N LEU A 89 20.10 -1.82 -6.06
CA LEU A 89 20.57 -1.84 -4.68
C LEU A 89 21.93 -2.55 -4.62
N ASN A 90 22.85 -2.03 -3.84
CA ASN A 90 24.08 -2.76 -3.50
C ASN A 90 23.78 -3.93 -2.55
N GLU A 91 24.69 -4.89 -2.39
CA GLU A 91 24.49 -6.05 -1.49
C GLU A 91 24.16 -5.65 -0.04
N ASP A 92 24.70 -4.51 0.41
CA ASP A 92 24.48 -3.96 1.76
C ASP A 92 23.29 -2.96 1.82
N GLU A 93 22.64 -2.67 0.69
CA GLU A 93 21.52 -1.73 0.62
C GLU A 93 20.17 -2.45 0.67
N GLY A 94 19.26 -1.91 1.48
CA GLY A 94 17.89 -2.39 1.61
C GLY A 94 16.87 -1.44 1.01
N VAL A 95 15.62 -1.90 1.00
CA VAL A 95 14.46 -1.02 0.84
C VAL A 95 14.06 -0.48 2.20
N ASP A 96 14.03 0.84 2.36
CA ASP A 96 13.65 1.49 3.61
C ASP A 96 12.14 1.67 3.72
N VAL A 97 11.47 1.93 2.59
CA VAL A 97 10.01 2.09 2.55
C VAL A 97 9.44 1.36 1.34
N LEU A 98 8.48 0.47 1.59
CA LEU A 98 7.65 -0.16 0.56
C LEU A 98 6.23 0.42 0.62
N PHE A 99 5.86 1.25 -0.36
CA PHE A 99 4.56 1.90 -0.44
C PHE A 99 3.63 1.19 -1.44
N ILE A 100 2.67 0.41 -0.92
CA ILE A 100 1.73 -0.39 -1.70
C ILE A 100 0.41 0.39 -1.86
N ASN A 101 0.28 1.16 -2.94
CA ASN A 101 -0.92 1.97 -3.21
C ASN A 101 -1.76 1.46 -4.39
N ALA A 102 -1.20 0.62 -5.27
CA ALA A 102 -1.90 0.15 -6.45
C ALA A 102 -3.26 -0.49 -6.11
N ALA A 103 -4.29 -0.08 -6.86
CA ALA A 103 -5.62 -0.64 -6.73
C ALA A 103 -6.40 -0.62 -8.04
N VAL A 104 -7.29 -1.59 -8.22
CA VAL A 104 -8.30 -1.67 -9.27
C VAL A 104 -9.68 -1.93 -8.67
N TYR A 105 -10.68 -1.46 -9.40
CA TYR A 105 -12.09 -1.64 -9.12
C TYR A 105 -12.80 -1.81 -10.46
N ASN A 106 -13.38 -2.98 -10.72
CA ASN A 106 -14.18 -3.24 -11.91
C ASN A 106 -15.62 -3.58 -11.49
N MET A 107 -16.59 -2.96 -12.15
CA MET A 107 -18.01 -3.26 -11.95
C MET A 107 -18.33 -4.69 -12.38
N SER A 108 -17.78 -5.12 -13.52
CA SER A 108 -17.88 -6.49 -14.04
C SER A 108 -16.73 -7.35 -13.54
N ALA A 109 -16.99 -8.62 -13.24
CA ALA A 109 -15.95 -9.55 -12.83
C ALA A 109 -14.98 -9.79 -14.01
N ARG A 110 -13.80 -9.19 -13.94
CA ARG A 110 -12.69 -9.48 -14.87
C ARG A 110 -11.78 -10.49 -14.22
N THR A 111 -11.44 -11.54 -14.95
CA THR A 111 -10.62 -12.63 -14.44
C THR A 111 -9.25 -12.65 -15.09
N VAL A 112 -8.23 -13.04 -14.32
CA VAL A 112 -6.86 -13.28 -14.76
C VAL A 112 -6.49 -14.69 -14.37
N ASP A 113 -5.93 -15.44 -15.31
CA ASP A 113 -5.38 -16.76 -15.03
C ASP A 113 -3.98 -16.61 -14.41
N LEU A 114 -3.81 -17.14 -13.20
CA LEU A 114 -2.53 -17.26 -12.53
C LEU A 114 -2.30 -18.72 -12.20
N ALA A 115 -1.27 -19.30 -12.82
CA ALA A 115 -0.86 -20.69 -12.63
C ALA A 115 -2.01 -21.71 -12.82
N GLY A 116 -2.85 -21.51 -13.83
CA GLY A 116 -3.96 -22.42 -14.17
C GLY A 116 -5.21 -22.24 -13.30
N THR A 117 -5.28 -21.15 -12.53
CA THR A 117 -6.42 -20.81 -11.69
C THR A 117 -6.93 -19.42 -12.06
N ALA A 118 -8.24 -19.29 -12.27
CA ALA A 118 -8.87 -18.00 -12.54
C ALA A 118 -9.06 -17.19 -11.24
N TRP A 119 -8.64 -15.92 -11.27
CA TRP A 119 -8.72 -14.97 -10.16
C TRP A 119 -9.37 -13.67 -10.59
N THR A 120 -10.11 -13.01 -9.69
CA THR A 120 -10.63 -11.67 -10.00
C THR A 120 -9.49 -10.65 -10.03
N GLN A 121 -9.58 -9.66 -10.92
CA GLN A 121 -8.53 -8.66 -11.09
C GLN A 121 -8.29 -7.84 -9.81
N GLU A 122 -9.34 -7.57 -9.01
CA GLU A 122 -9.24 -6.92 -7.71
C GLU A 122 -8.42 -7.75 -6.72
N ALA A 123 -8.55 -9.07 -6.77
CA ALA A 123 -7.68 -9.96 -6.01
C ALA A 123 -6.24 -9.70 -6.39
N VAL A 124 -5.95 -9.90 -7.68
CA VAL A 124 -4.61 -9.92 -8.23
C VAL A 124 -3.86 -8.61 -7.94
N VAL A 125 -4.47 -7.47 -8.25
CA VAL A 125 -3.79 -6.17 -8.11
C VAL A 125 -3.79 -5.64 -6.68
N ASN A 126 -4.91 -5.76 -5.97
CA ASN A 126 -5.03 -5.10 -4.68
C ASN A 126 -4.38 -5.95 -3.59
N HIS A 127 -4.53 -7.27 -3.64
CA HIS A 127 -4.12 -8.14 -2.55
C HIS A 127 -2.97 -9.06 -2.92
N LEU A 128 -2.98 -9.58 -4.15
CA LEU A 128 -2.20 -10.73 -4.59
C LEU A 128 -0.75 -10.36 -4.93
N TYR A 129 -0.04 -9.97 -3.88
CA TYR A 129 1.34 -10.37 -3.66
C TYR A 129 1.40 -11.67 -2.81
N GLY A 130 0.23 -12.24 -2.45
CA GLY A 130 -0.05 -13.54 -1.81
C GLY A 130 -1.58 -13.81 -1.81
N LEU A 131 -2.05 -15.06 -1.97
CA LEU A 131 -3.35 -15.48 -2.60
C LEU A 131 -4.61 -15.62 -1.70
N ALA A 132 -5.83 -15.28 -2.19
CA ALA A 132 -7.10 -15.56 -1.48
C ALA A 132 -8.35 -16.10 -2.30
N PRO A 133 -8.72 -17.41 -2.28
CA PRO A 133 -9.93 -18.10 -2.76
C PRO A 133 -11.29 -17.45 -2.58
N CYS A 134 -11.51 -16.56 -1.61
CA CYS A 134 -12.75 -15.76 -1.55
C CYS A 134 -12.90 -14.86 -2.80
N LEU A 135 -11.82 -14.72 -3.57
CA LEU A 135 -11.71 -13.94 -4.79
C LEU A 135 -11.60 -14.81 -6.05
N LYS A 136 -11.67 -16.14 -5.91
CA LYS A 136 -11.91 -17.04 -7.03
C LYS A 136 -13.36 -16.84 -7.48
N PRO A 137 -13.60 -16.49 -8.75
CA PRO A 137 -14.95 -16.44 -9.27
C PRO A 137 -15.52 -17.86 -9.24
N SER A 138 -16.57 -18.09 -8.45
CA SER A 138 -17.42 -19.28 -8.64
C SER A 138 -18.27 -19.05 -9.90
N PRO A 139 -18.56 -20.08 -10.71
CA PRO A 139 -19.57 -20.00 -11.78
C PRO A 139 -20.95 -19.53 -11.28
N SER A 140 -21.20 -19.63 -9.96
CA SER A 140 -22.40 -19.15 -9.27
C SER A 140 -22.18 -17.85 -8.48
N ASP A 141 -21.02 -17.18 -8.60
CA ASP A 141 -20.70 -16.01 -7.80
C ASP A 141 -21.42 -14.75 -8.33
N HIS A 142 -22.49 -14.37 -7.65
CA HIS A 142 -23.25 -13.14 -7.88
C HIS A 142 -22.67 -11.93 -7.12
N SER A 143 -21.44 -12.03 -6.58
CA SER A 143 -20.83 -10.93 -5.85
C SER A 143 -20.75 -9.66 -6.72
N SER A 144 -21.22 -8.53 -6.17
CA SER A 144 -21.09 -7.24 -6.86
C SER A 144 -19.62 -6.80 -6.92
N GLY A 145 -19.25 -5.94 -7.87
CA GLY A 145 -17.89 -5.34 -7.91
C GLY A 145 -17.51 -4.66 -6.59
N LYS A 146 -18.48 -4.03 -5.91
CA LYS A 146 -18.32 -3.49 -4.56
C LYS A 146 -17.92 -4.55 -3.53
N SER A 147 -18.54 -5.73 -3.59
CA SER A 147 -18.22 -6.85 -2.69
C SER A 147 -16.81 -7.39 -2.94
N ARG A 148 -16.42 -7.61 -4.19
CA ARG A 148 -15.06 -8.07 -4.54
C ARG A 148 -13.98 -7.09 -4.11
N TYR A 149 -14.22 -5.80 -4.36
CA TYR A 149 -13.32 -4.75 -3.92
C TYR A 149 -13.20 -4.67 -2.40
N ALA A 150 -14.33 -4.68 -1.68
CA ALA A 150 -14.33 -4.71 -0.22
C ALA A 150 -13.57 -5.92 0.33
N ALA A 151 -13.80 -7.11 -0.22
CA ALA A 151 -13.07 -8.32 0.13
C ALA A 151 -11.56 -8.16 -0.11
N SER A 152 -11.14 -7.58 -1.25
CA SER A 152 -9.72 -7.32 -1.52
C SER A 152 -9.08 -6.35 -0.52
N LYS A 153 -9.84 -5.39 0.02
CA LYS A 153 -9.37 -4.45 1.05
C LYS A 153 -9.28 -5.09 2.43
N VAL A 154 -10.24 -5.94 2.80
CA VAL A 154 -10.14 -6.76 4.02
C VAL A 154 -8.91 -7.66 3.94
N ALA A 155 -8.68 -8.29 2.79
CA ALA A 155 -7.52 -9.14 2.58
C ALA A 155 -6.19 -8.36 2.69
N GLN A 156 -6.10 -7.11 2.20
CA GLN A 156 -4.95 -6.22 2.44
C GLN A 156 -4.69 -5.98 3.94
N LEU A 157 -5.75 -5.76 4.75
CA LEU A 157 -5.61 -5.54 6.19
C LEU A 157 -5.16 -6.81 6.94
N ILE A 158 -5.67 -7.97 6.54
CA ILE A 158 -5.23 -9.27 7.08
C ILE A 158 -3.76 -9.51 6.75
N SER A 159 -3.32 -9.26 5.51
CA SER A 159 -1.91 -9.35 5.13
C SER A 159 -1.03 -8.40 5.95
N ALA A 160 -1.48 -7.17 6.19
CA ALA A 160 -0.73 -6.22 7.01
C ALA A 160 -0.55 -6.75 8.44
N ARG A 161 -1.61 -7.31 9.06
CA ARG A 161 -1.52 -7.94 10.38
C ARG A 161 -0.59 -9.15 10.39
N TYR A 162 -0.64 -9.99 9.36
CA TYR A 162 0.26 -11.14 9.22
C TYR A 162 1.73 -10.69 9.16
N TRP A 163 2.06 -9.76 8.26
CA TRP A 163 3.44 -9.27 8.10
C TRP A 163 3.96 -8.58 9.37
N GLN A 164 3.11 -7.83 10.06
CA GLN A 164 3.46 -7.22 11.34
C GLN A 164 3.89 -8.28 12.36
N ARG A 165 3.09 -9.36 12.53
CA ARG A 165 3.42 -10.46 13.45
C ARG A 165 4.68 -11.20 13.01
N HIS A 166 4.81 -11.44 11.70
CA HIS A 166 5.96 -12.13 11.14
C HIS A 166 7.25 -11.36 11.43
N PHE A 167 7.29 -10.06 11.14
CA PHE A 167 8.47 -9.23 11.41
C PHE A 167 8.76 -9.04 12.90
N ALA A 168 7.73 -8.99 13.76
CA ALA A 168 7.93 -8.97 15.21
C ALA A 168 8.53 -10.28 15.76
N ALA A 169 8.27 -11.42 15.10
CA ALA A 169 8.79 -12.72 15.50
C ALA A 169 10.23 -12.99 15.00
N VAL A 170 10.70 -12.27 13.97
CA VAL A 170 12.10 -12.36 13.51
C VAL A 170 12.99 -11.68 14.56
N GLY A 171 13.53 -12.49 15.49
CA GLY A 171 14.17 -12.04 16.73
C GLY A 171 15.42 -11.15 16.60
N VAL A 172 16.12 -11.00 17.73
CA VAL A 172 17.23 -10.07 17.95
C VAL A 172 18.33 -10.22 16.88
N GLY A 173 18.48 -9.21 16.02
CA GLY A 173 19.51 -9.16 14.97
C GLY A 173 18.98 -8.80 13.58
N ALA A 174 17.66 -8.91 13.33
CA ALA A 174 17.04 -8.41 12.11
C ALA A 174 16.70 -6.91 12.21
N ARG A 175 16.69 -6.22 11.06
CA ARG A 175 16.24 -4.83 10.98
C ARG A 175 14.75 -4.78 11.34
N PRO A 176 14.31 -3.91 12.28
CA PRO A 176 12.89 -3.76 12.60
C PRO A 176 12.13 -3.26 11.37
N VAL A 177 10.94 -3.83 11.14
CA VAL A 177 10.06 -3.48 10.02
C VAL A 177 8.70 -3.09 10.56
N ASP A 178 8.33 -1.83 10.34
CA ASP A 178 7.02 -1.31 10.69
C ASP A 178 6.00 -1.55 9.58
N VAL A 179 4.80 -1.99 9.97
CA VAL A 179 3.69 -2.18 9.04
C VAL A 179 2.56 -1.22 9.39
N VAL A 180 2.33 -0.25 8.50
CA VAL A 180 1.32 0.79 8.66
C VAL A 180 0.26 0.66 7.56
N THR A 181 -1.00 0.75 7.97
CA THR A 181 -2.14 0.81 7.05
C THR A 181 -2.78 2.19 7.10
N VAL A 182 -3.21 2.68 5.94
CA VAL A 182 -3.73 4.05 5.82
C VAL A 182 -4.97 4.08 4.94
N SER A 183 -5.95 4.89 5.35
CA SER A 183 -7.12 5.20 4.55
C SER A 183 -7.08 6.68 4.11
N PRO A 184 -7.08 6.98 2.80
CA PRO A 184 -7.16 8.36 2.32
C PRO A 184 -8.53 9.00 2.56
N GLY A 185 -9.51 8.24 3.08
CA GLY A 185 -10.91 8.64 3.17
C GLY A 185 -11.66 8.41 1.86
N PHE A 186 -12.90 8.91 1.79
CA PHE A 186 -13.73 8.76 0.61
C PHE A 186 -13.40 9.85 -0.43
N VAL A 187 -12.63 9.51 -1.46
CA VAL A 187 -12.22 10.44 -2.53
C VAL A 187 -12.97 10.10 -3.83
N PRO A 188 -14.15 10.71 -4.09
CA PRO A 188 -15.02 10.28 -5.18
C PRO A 188 -14.56 10.74 -6.58
N THR A 189 -13.57 11.63 -6.66
CA THR A 189 -13.07 12.19 -7.93
C THR A 189 -11.96 11.35 -8.58
N THR A 190 -11.51 10.28 -7.91
CA THR A 190 -10.38 9.45 -8.38
C THR A 190 -10.71 8.66 -9.65
N GLY A 191 -9.64 8.22 -10.34
CA GLY A 191 -9.75 7.37 -11.53
C GLY A 191 -10.29 5.95 -11.26
N LEU A 192 -10.55 5.59 -9.98
CA LEU A 192 -11.02 4.27 -9.59
C LEU A 192 -12.47 4.00 -10.06
N THR A 193 -13.26 5.04 -10.29
CA THR A 193 -14.65 4.94 -10.80
C THR A 193 -14.74 4.97 -12.32
N ARG A 194 -13.65 4.75 -13.06
CA ARG A 194 -13.63 4.82 -14.53
C ARG A 194 -14.63 3.87 -15.22
N ASP A 195 -14.92 2.74 -14.59
CA ASP A 195 -15.84 1.71 -15.09
C ASP A 195 -17.31 1.99 -14.72
N VAL A 196 -17.59 3.08 -14.00
CA VAL A 196 -18.96 3.51 -13.69
C VAL A 196 -19.56 4.20 -14.93
N PRO A 197 -20.85 3.97 -15.25
CA PRO A 197 -21.55 4.69 -16.31
C PRO A 197 -21.40 6.21 -16.18
N LEU A 198 -21.46 6.94 -17.29
CA LEU A 198 -21.24 8.39 -17.33
C LEU A 198 -22.05 9.15 -16.27
N LEU A 199 -23.33 8.79 -16.09
CA LEU A 199 -24.21 9.37 -15.09
C LEU A 199 -23.72 9.12 -13.65
N GLY A 200 -23.25 7.91 -13.37
CA GLY A 200 -22.66 7.59 -12.07
C GLY A 200 -21.31 8.29 -11.85
N ARG A 201 -20.50 8.50 -12.90
CA ARG A 201 -19.29 9.33 -12.81
C ARG A 201 -19.62 10.80 -12.51
N LEU A 202 -20.67 11.34 -13.12
CA LEU A 202 -21.15 12.70 -12.84
C LEU A 202 -21.64 12.82 -11.39
N LEU A 203 -22.44 11.84 -10.92
CA LEU A 203 -22.92 11.78 -9.54
C LEU A 203 -21.75 11.72 -8.54
N MET A 204 -20.75 10.85 -8.78
CA MET A 204 -19.57 10.74 -7.92
C MET A 204 -18.78 12.07 -7.90
N ARG A 205 -18.52 12.64 -9.09
CA ARG A 205 -17.64 13.81 -9.23
C ARG A 205 -18.26 15.13 -8.74
N TYR A 206 -19.56 15.32 -8.92
CA TYR A 206 -20.20 16.63 -8.66
C TYR A 206 -21.15 16.64 -7.48
N ILE A 207 -21.78 15.52 -7.15
CA ILE A 207 -22.79 15.47 -6.09
C ILE A 207 -22.17 14.87 -4.83
N LEU A 208 -21.57 13.68 -4.93
CA LEU A 208 -20.96 13.03 -3.77
C LEU A 208 -19.69 13.75 -3.31
N ALA A 209 -18.98 14.46 -4.19
CA ALA A 209 -17.85 15.30 -3.80
C ALA A 209 -18.23 16.49 -2.90
N LEU A 210 -19.50 16.90 -2.89
CA LEU A 210 -20.01 17.97 -2.02
C LEU A 210 -20.49 17.45 -0.66
N MET A 211 -20.53 16.13 -0.47
CA MET A 211 -20.98 15.55 0.78
C MET A 211 -19.93 15.76 1.88
N PRO A 212 -20.33 15.98 3.15
CA PRO A 212 -19.43 16.32 4.25
C PRO A 212 -18.44 15.20 4.62
N PHE A 213 -18.67 13.97 4.15
CA PHE A 213 -17.76 12.84 4.32
C PHE A 213 -16.76 12.66 3.18
N ALA A 214 -16.89 13.43 2.09
CA ALA A 214 -15.99 13.36 0.97
C ALA A 214 -14.69 14.12 1.26
N VAL A 215 -13.60 13.58 0.71
CA VAL A 215 -12.26 14.08 0.87
C VAL A 215 -11.74 14.50 -0.50
N SER A 216 -11.08 15.66 -0.58
CA SER A 216 -10.45 16.12 -1.82
C SER A 216 -9.27 15.23 -2.21
N GLU A 217 -8.86 15.25 -3.48
CA GLU A 217 -7.69 14.47 -3.91
C GLU A 217 -6.40 14.92 -3.24
N SER A 218 -6.24 16.24 -3.03
CA SER A 218 -5.07 16.80 -2.35
C SER A 218 -4.99 16.35 -0.90
N GLU A 219 -6.12 16.35 -0.19
CA GLU A 219 -6.21 15.91 1.20
C GLU A 219 -6.00 14.40 1.32
N GLY A 220 -6.63 13.60 0.44
CA GLY A 220 -6.41 12.15 0.39
C GLY A 220 -4.95 11.80 0.09
N ALA A 221 -4.31 12.53 -0.83
CA ALA A 221 -2.89 12.37 -1.15
C ALA A 221 -1.98 12.78 0.02
N ALA A 222 -2.30 13.85 0.73
CA ALA A 222 -1.54 14.29 1.90
C ALA A 222 -1.61 13.26 3.04
N ARG A 223 -2.77 12.62 3.24
CA ARG A 223 -2.93 11.51 4.20
C ARG A 223 -2.08 10.30 3.85
N LEU A 224 -1.85 10.03 2.56
CA LEU A 224 -0.94 8.97 2.12
C LEU A 224 0.53 9.39 2.27
N ALA A 225 0.88 10.61 1.85
CA ALA A 225 2.25 11.09 1.86
C ALA A 225 2.85 11.16 3.27
N ARG A 226 2.04 11.48 4.29
CA ARG A 226 2.49 11.54 5.69
C ARG A 226 2.89 10.19 6.27
N THR A 227 2.55 9.06 5.63
CA THR A 227 2.96 7.72 6.10
C THR A 227 4.33 7.31 5.57
N ILE A 228 4.93 8.13 4.72
CA ILE A 228 6.30 7.98 4.26
C ILE A 228 7.13 8.89 5.16
N PRO A 229 8.11 8.39 5.94
CA PRO A 229 8.94 9.26 6.78
C PRO A 229 9.79 10.20 5.92
N SER A 230 10.09 11.41 6.41
CA SER A 230 11.02 12.33 5.72
C SER A 230 12.47 11.83 5.75
N SER A 231 12.81 11.04 6.76
CA SER A 231 14.09 10.40 6.97
C SER A 231 13.85 9.11 7.76
N PRO A 232 14.37 7.95 7.32
CA PRO A 232 14.20 6.70 8.04
C PRO A 232 15.04 6.62 9.34
N SER A 233 15.90 7.60 9.60
CA SER A 233 16.77 7.65 10.79
C SER A 233 16.54 8.85 11.71
N ASP A 234 15.66 9.80 11.34
CA ASP A 234 15.40 10.95 12.22
C ASP A 234 14.36 10.59 13.28
N SER A 235 14.79 10.64 14.54
CA SER A 235 13.94 10.51 15.72
C SER A 235 12.92 11.65 15.85
N ASP A 236 13.14 12.78 15.19
CA ASP A 236 12.29 13.97 15.29
C ASP A 236 11.04 13.91 14.39
N ASP A 237 10.94 12.92 13.50
CA ASP A 237 9.71 12.67 12.74
C ASP A 237 8.69 11.99 13.66
N ALA A 238 7.51 12.62 13.81
CA ALA A 238 6.48 12.16 14.73
C ALA A 238 6.00 10.72 14.44
N LEU A 239 6.03 10.29 13.17
CA LEU A 239 5.70 8.91 12.80
C LEU A 239 6.84 7.97 13.22
N SER A 240 8.10 8.32 12.93
CA SER A 240 9.27 7.54 13.36
C SER A 240 9.33 7.38 14.89
N SER A 241 9.06 8.46 15.64
CA SER A 241 8.98 8.43 17.11
C SER A 241 7.88 7.48 17.62
N LEU A 242 6.67 7.56 17.04
CA LEU A 242 5.57 6.67 17.41
C LEU A 242 5.91 5.20 17.12
N LEU A 243 6.48 4.92 15.93
CA LEU A 243 6.84 3.57 15.53
C LEU A 243 7.90 2.98 16.47
N ALA A 244 8.91 3.77 16.84
CA ALA A 244 9.89 3.38 17.83
C ALA A 244 9.24 3.04 19.19
N GLU A 245 8.30 3.87 19.68
CA GLU A 245 7.59 3.62 20.94
C GLU A 245 6.71 2.37 20.91
N LEU A 246 6.04 2.10 19.78
CA LEU A 246 5.22 0.90 19.59
C LEU A 246 6.07 -0.37 19.49
N SER A 247 7.22 -0.30 18.81
CA SER A 247 8.12 -1.44 18.62
C SER A 247 8.73 -1.98 19.92
N ALA A 248 8.77 -1.18 20.99
CA ALA A 248 9.26 -1.59 22.29
C ALA A 248 8.28 -2.51 23.07
N ALA A 249 7.07 -2.73 22.58
CA ALA A 249 6.04 -3.54 23.26
C ALA A 249 5.94 -4.96 22.67
N ASN A 250 5.64 -5.95 23.53
CA ASN A 250 5.49 -7.36 23.14
C ASN A 250 4.24 -7.67 22.29
N ASP A 251 3.26 -6.75 22.23
CA ASP A 251 2.06 -6.87 21.40
C ASP A 251 1.87 -5.58 20.61
N LEU A 252 2.41 -5.55 19.38
CA LEU A 252 2.27 -4.40 18.49
C LEU A 252 0.86 -4.37 17.89
N PRO A 253 0.03 -3.34 18.16
CA PRO A 253 -1.24 -3.17 17.46
C PRO A 253 -1.02 -2.82 15.99
N LEU A 254 -1.90 -3.29 15.09
CA LEU A 254 -1.86 -2.87 13.68
C LEU A 254 -2.16 -1.37 13.62
N MET A 255 -1.20 -0.57 13.15
CA MET A 255 -1.39 0.86 13.04
C MET A 255 -2.29 1.18 11.85
N PHE A 256 -3.46 1.74 12.13
CA PHE A 256 -4.39 2.24 11.12
C PHE A 256 -4.53 3.75 11.23
N LEU A 257 -4.07 4.47 10.20
CA LEU A 257 -4.20 5.91 10.11
C LEU A 257 -5.48 6.27 9.37
N ALA A 258 -6.50 6.69 10.12
CA ALA A 258 -7.68 7.35 9.60
C ALA A 258 -7.86 8.73 10.22
N GLY A 259 -7.90 9.77 9.40
CA GLY A 259 -8.13 11.14 9.86
C GLY A 259 -7.59 12.18 8.87
N PRO A 260 -7.89 13.47 9.10
CA PRO A 260 -7.33 14.57 8.32
C PRO A 260 -5.81 14.53 8.25
N SER A 261 -5.22 15.01 7.14
CA SER A 261 -3.77 15.11 6.95
C SER A 261 -3.12 16.03 8.01
N THR A 262 -3.88 17.03 8.46
CA THR A 262 -3.52 17.97 9.53
C THR A 262 -3.74 17.42 10.94
N ALA A 263 -4.40 16.27 11.08
CA ALA A 263 -4.55 15.66 12.40
C ALA A 263 -3.17 15.21 12.90
N PRO A 264 -2.85 15.47 14.18
CA PRO A 264 -1.60 15.00 14.77
C PRO A 264 -1.50 13.47 14.61
N VAL A 265 -0.27 12.98 14.44
CA VAL A 265 0.00 11.54 14.52
C VAL A 265 -0.47 11.07 15.91
N PRO A 266 -1.26 9.98 15.99
CA PRO A 266 -1.76 9.49 17.28
C PRO A 266 -0.59 9.08 18.18
N THR A 267 -0.74 9.25 19.49
CA THR A 267 0.23 8.75 20.48
C THR A 267 0.16 7.22 20.60
N ALA A 268 1.20 6.58 21.14
CA ALA A 268 1.18 5.11 21.31
C ALA A 268 0.01 4.64 22.17
N ASP A 269 -0.36 5.41 23.20
CA ASP A 269 -1.52 5.12 24.05
C ASP A 269 -2.84 5.28 23.30
N GLU A 270 -2.97 6.26 22.41
CA GLU A 270 -4.15 6.39 21.53
C GLU A 270 -4.26 5.22 20.56
N VAL A 271 -3.14 4.75 20.01
CA VAL A 271 -3.12 3.54 19.15
C VAL A 271 -3.50 2.29 19.94
N ARG A 272 -2.95 2.09 21.14
CA ARG A 272 -3.24 0.92 21.99
C ARG A 272 -4.69 0.91 22.51
N SER A 273 -5.25 2.09 22.79
CA SER A 273 -6.62 2.25 23.30
C SER A 273 -7.68 2.28 22.22
N GLY A 274 -7.31 2.53 20.95
CA GLY A 274 -8.26 2.68 19.85
C GLY A 274 -8.88 4.06 19.71
N ALA A 275 -8.24 5.09 20.29
CA ALA A 275 -8.76 6.45 20.31
C ALA A 275 -8.34 7.26 19.06
N LYS A 276 -9.14 8.29 18.71
CA LYS A 276 -8.84 9.31 17.67
C LYS A 276 -8.49 8.78 16.26
N GLY A 277 -9.18 7.76 15.78
CA GLY A 277 -9.00 7.28 14.40
C GLY A 277 -7.75 6.43 14.20
N ALA A 278 -6.94 6.21 15.25
CA ALA A 278 -6.26 4.94 15.44
C ALA A 278 -7.33 3.96 15.91
N VAL A 279 -8.02 3.34 14.96
CA VAL A 279 -9.16 2.49 15.29
C VAL A 279 -8.64 1.21 15.92
N LYS A 280 -9.02 0.96 17.18
CA LYS A 280 -9.19 -0.38 17.72
C LYS A 280 -10.66 -0.73 17.50
N GLY A 281 -10.97 -1.63 16.57
CA GLY A 281 -12.31 -2.07 16.25
C GLY A 281 -12.89 -1.48 14.96
N GLY A 282 -12.84 -2.26 13.90
CA GLY A 282 -13.69 -2.15 12.70
C GLY A 282 -13.98 -3.57 12.21
N VAL A 283 -14.80 -3.80 11.17
CA VAL A 283 -15.13 -5.17 10.73
C VAL A 283 -13.90 -6.06 10.55
N ALA A 284 -12.78 -5.51 10.05
CA ALA A 284 -11.52 -6.23 9.94
C ALA A 284 -10.89 -6.55 11.30
N GLU A 285 -10.93 -5.63 12.26
CA GLU A 285 -10.41 -5.88 13.60
C GLU A 285 -11.37 -6.68 14.48
N ASP A 286 -12.69 -6.55 14.35
CA ASP A 286 -13.66 -7.48 14.94
C ASP A 286 -13.49 -8.88 14.34
N LEU A 287 -13.17 -8.99 13.05
CA LEU A 287 -12.78 -10.25 12.42
C LEU A 287 -11.44 -10.78 12.96
N LEU A 288 -10.47 -9.91 13.26
CA LEU A 288 -9.13 -10.25 13.78
C LEU A 288 -9.07 -10.41 15.31
N ALA A 289 -10.00 -9.82 16.06
CA ALA A 289 -10.07 -9.79 17.53
C ALA A 289 -11.05 -10.84 18.07
N ARG A 290 -12.02 -11.29 17.26
CA ARG A 290 -12.81 -12.50 17.53
C ARG A 290 -12.00 -13.79 17.32
N SER A 291 -10.72 -13.69 16.93
CA SER A 291 -9.96 -14.78 16.29
C SER A 291 -8.48 -14.83 16.70
N GLU A 292 -8.18 -14.57 17.97
CA GLU A 292 -6.90 -14.97 18.57
C GLU A 292 -6.76 -16.51 18.76
N ASP A 293 -7.73 -17.30 18.28
CA ASP A 293 -7.60 -18.75 18.15
C ASP A 293 -6.76 -19.11 16.91
N ASP A 294 -5.78 -20.00 17.10
CA ASP A 294 -4.96 -20.64 16.05
C ASP A 294 -5.79 -21.19 14.87
N GLU A 295 -7.08 -21.44 15.09
CA GLU A 295 -8.01 -21.98 14.11
C GLU A 295 -8.33 -21.03 12.95
N MET A 296 -8.39 -19.71 13.19
CA MET A 296 -8.50 -18.76 12.07
C MET A 296 -7.18 -18.70 11.32
N TRP A 297 -6.03 -18.68 12.00
CA TRP A 297 -4.75 -18.75 11.30
C TRP A 297 -4.65 -20.01 10.46
N LYS A 298 -5.16 -21.18 10.88
CA LYS A 298 -5.31 -22.35 9.99
C LYS A 298 -6.27 -22.12 8.82
N GLN A 299 -7.35 -21.34 9.02
CA GLN A 299 -8.28 -20.92 7.96
C GLN A 299 -7.76 -19.77 7.08
N VAL A 300 -6.63 -19.16 7.42
CA VAL A 300 -5.99 -18.06 6.69
C VAL A 300 -4.58 -18.47 6.23
N ASP A 301 -4.05 -19.58 6.72
CA ASP A 301 -2.77 -20.14 6.30
C ASP A 301 -2.84 -20.53 4.83
N TRP A 302 -4.01 -20.99 4.38
CA TRP A 302 -4.27 -21.19 2.96
C TRP A 302 -4.43 -19.86 2.18
N LEU A 303 -4.81 -18.74 2.84
CA LEU A 303 -4.82 -17.36 2.28
C LEU A 303 -3.41 -16.79 2.11
N LEU A 304 -2.38 -17.48 2.61
CA LEU A 304 -1.00 -17.02 2.55
C LEU A 304 -0.17 -18.07 1.81
N PRO A 305 0.70 -17.68 0.87
CA PRO A 305 1.56 -18.64 0.22
C PRO A 305 2.51 -19.26 1.25
N SER A 306 2.62 -20.58 1.26
CA SER A 306 3.61 -21.27 2.10
C SER A 306 5.02 -20.76 1.80
N GLU A 307 5.93 -20.84 2.75
CA GLU A 307 7.33 -20.44 2.52
C GLU A 307 7.94 -21.18 1.32
N ALA A 308 7.61 -22.47 1.15
CA ALA A 308 8.00 -23.25 -0.01
C ALA A 308 7.40 -22.71 -1.31
N THR A 309 6.14 -22.26 -1.30
CA THR A 309 5.50 -21.60 -2.44
C THR A 309 6.20 -20.29 -2.79
N LEU A 310 6.48 -19.44 -1.79
CA LEU A 310 7.23 -18.19 -1.97
C LEU A 310 8.64 -18.45 -2.53
N ARG A 311 9.35 -19.45 -1.99
CA ARG A 311 10.67 -19.87 -2.46
C ARG A 311 10.62 -20.46 -3.86
N SER A 312 9.58 -21.23 -4.20
CA SER A 312 9.40 -21.79 -5.54
C SER A 312 9.19 -20.68 -6.58
N TRP A 313 8.52 -19.59 -6.21
CA TRP A 313 8.37 -18.42 -7.08
C TRP A 313 9.69 -17.65 -7.22
N ALA A 314 10.49 -17.60 -6.15
CA ALA A 314 11.85 -17.04 -6.21
C ALA A 314 12.84 -17.92 -7.00
N GLY A 315 12.60 -19.23 -7.04
CA GLY A 315 13.49 -20.24 -7.63
C GLY A 315 13.01 -20.87 -8.95
N SER A 316 11.90 -20.40 -9.52
CA SER A 316 11.44 -20.77 -10.87
C SER A 316 12.23 -19.97 -11.91
N SER A 317 13.53 -20.22 -11.95
CA SER A 317 14.44 -19.73 -12.99
C SER A 317 15.02 -20.94 -13.72
N GLU A 318 14.36 -21.28 -14.83
CA GLU A 318 15.04 -21.69 -16.06
C GLU A 318 14.73 -20.63 -17.12
#